data_AF-A0A954B6X0-F1
#
_entry.id   AF-A0A954B6X0-F1
#
_cell.length_a   1.000
_cell.length_b   1.000
_cell.length_c   1.000
_cell.angle_alpha   90.00
_cell.angle_beta   90.00
_cell.angle_gamma   90.00
#
_symmetry.space_group_name_H-M   'P 1'
#
loop_
_entity.id
_entity.type
_entity.pdbx_description
1 polymer ?
#
loop_
_entity_poly.entity_id
_entity_poly.type
_entity_poly.pdbx_seq_one_letter_code
_entity_poly.pdbx_strand_id
1 'polypeptide(L)'
;MKFAPLLAFGLILASPAFAADPPPALAQAMVDAAAESQDPAQITAVAEAAKKVFADNAQAIDAYASGLIAALTPPEPAPDAVAEAGAVAESEVPESGDADAQYGVFAFSPWDGKIAASAVVANGNSENVAIGVLVDARREAGDFAHNVKANFDTGRSDGVQNLKRWGAAYQLDYNFSDRTYAFGRLSYIEDEFSGFDYRLFAGAGLGHFYFKSDELSWKVEAGPGYQYSPIDDTRAISKEFAMYAASETDWVIREGLKLEQDFSVTWTSPTTTLTSLTALTAAITQTISAGMGYEVRYETNPPDLRKHTDTVLRANLAVGF
;
A
#
# COMPACT_ATOMS: atom_id res chain seq x y z
N MET A 1 34.27 -65.25 28.43
CA MET A 1 34.38 -64.00 27.63
C MET A 1 33.52 -62.97 28.35
N LYS A 2 34.09 -62.25 29.33
CA LYS A 2 34.75 -60.93 29.25
C LYS A 2 33.76 -59.76 29.20
N PHE A 3 33.57 -59.15 30.39
CA PHE A 3 33.24 -57.75 30.72
C PHE A 3 31.86 -57.21 30.29
N ALA A 4 31.10 -56.39 31.03
CA ALA A 4 31.27 -55.68 32.30
C ALA A 4 29.87 -55.20 32.79
N PRO A 5 29.70 -54.77 34.05
CA PRO A 5 28.42 -54.42 34.65
C PRO A 5 28.06 -52.92 34.55
N LEU A 6 26.79 -52.64 34.86
CA LEU A 6 26.20 -51.40 35.39
C LEU A 6 26.97 -50.08 35.22
N LEU A 7 26.33 -49.13 34.54
CA LEU A 7 26.48 -47.70 34.88
C LEU A 7 25.09 -47.07 34.86
N ALA A 8 24.70 -46.56 36.03
CA ALA A 8 23.50 -45.79 36.27
C ALA A 8 23.52 -44.55 35.36
N PHE A 9 22.41 -44.31 34.65
CA PHE A 9 22.15 -43.01 34.05
C PHE A 9 20.85 -42.46 34.64
N GLY A 10 20.95 -41.23 35.13
CA GLY A 10 19.95 -40.58 35.95
C GLY A 10 18.61 -40.46 35.26
N LEU A 11 17.58 -40.59 36.08
CA LEU A 11 16.23 -40.12 35.80
C LEU A 11 16.33 -38.61 35.48
N ILE A 12 16.33 -38.24 34.20
CA ILE A 12 15.83 -36.92 33.81
C ILE A 12 14.32 -37.09 33.76
N LEU A 13 13.65 -36.51 34.77
CA LEU A 13 12.22 -36.27 34.74
C LEU A 13 11.91 -35.53 33.44
N ALA A 14 11.35 -36.25 32.46
CA ALA A 14 10.63 -35.63 31.38
C ALA A 14 9.41 -34.98 32.01
N SER A 15 9.54 -33.71 32.38
CA SER A 15 8.40 -32.85 32.61
C SER A 15 7.48 -32.99 31.40
N PRO A 16 6.16 -33.10 31.58
CA PRO A 16 5.26 -33.11 30.44
C PRO A 16 5.52 -31.81 29.68
N ALA A 17 5.92 -31.93 28.42
CA ALA A 17 5.81 -30.81 27.50
C ALA A 17 4.35 -30.41 27.55
N PHE A 18 4.04 -29.32 28.25
CA PHE A 18 2.79 -28.61 28.06
C PHE A 18 2.74 -28.36 26.56
N ALA A 19 1.86 -29.07 25.86
CA ALA A 19 1.46 -28.71 24.52
C ALA A 19 0.88 -27.30 24.65
N ALA A 20 1.73 -26.31 24.40
CA ALA A 20 1.30 -24.93 24.32
C ALA A 20 0.22 -24.89 23.25
N ASP A 21 -0.92 -24.27 23.58
CA ASP A 21 -1.98 -24.09 22.60
C ASP A 21 -1.38 -23.46 21.34
N PRO A 22 -1.68 -24.02 20.15
CA PRO A 22 -1.11 -23.52 18.91
C PRO A 22 -1.43 -22.01 18.79
N PRO A 23 -0.48 -21.19 18.30
CA PRO A 23 -0.75 -19.77 18.14
C PRO A 23 -2.00 -19.54 17.30
N PRO A 24 -2.74 -18.45 17.52
CA PRO A 24 -3.93 -18.14 16.72
C PRO A 24 -3.62 -18.22 15.23
N ALA A 25 -4.51 -18.83 14.44
CA ALA A 25 -4.26 -19.11 13.01
C ALA A 25 -3.80 -17.87 12.21
N LEU A 26 -4.28 -16.69 12.60
CA LEU A 26 -3.86 -15.42 12.00
C LEU A 26 -2.41 -15.06 12.36
N ALA A 27 -1.97 -15.27 13.61
CA ALA A 27 -0.59 -15.05 14.02
C ALA A 27 0.37 -16.07 13.37
N GLN A 28 -0.06 -17.32 13.23
CA GLN A 28 0.71 -18.35 12.50
C GLN A 28 0.90 -17.96 11.04
N ALA A 29 -0.19 -17.64 10.33
CA ALA A 29 -0.12 -17.25 8.92
C ALA A 29 0.78 -16.03 8.69
N MET A 30 0.79 -15.06 9.63
CA MET A 30 1.69 -13.90 9.55
C MET A 30 3.16 -14.29 9.73
N VAL A 31 3.47 -15.13 10.71
CA VAL A 31 4.85 -15.58 10.97
C VAL A 31 5.34 -16.55 9.89
N ASP A 32 4.46 -17.36 9.29
CA ASP A 32 4.75 -18.23 8.14
C ASP A 32 5.06 -17.40 6.89
N ALA A 33 4.24 -16.39 6.61
CA ALA A 33 4.51 -15.45 5.53
C ALA A 33 5.85 -14.72 5.73
N ALA A 34 6.20 -14.38 6.98
CA ALA A 34 7.51 -13.84 7.30
C ALA A 34 8.63 -14.88 7.10
N ALA A 35 8.38 -16.16 7.34
CA ALA A 35 9.35 -17.23 7.15
C ALA A 35 9.63 -17.56 5.67
N GLU A 36 8.73 -17.19 4.76
CA GLU A 36 8.99 -17.25 3.31
C GLU A 36 10.16 -16.35 2.88
N SER A 37 10.44 -15.27 3.63
CA SER A 37 11.59 -14.40 3.39
C SER A 37 12.95 -15.06 3.67
N GLN A 38 12.96 -16.19 4.38
CA GLN A 38 14.15 -16.85 4.91
C GLN A 38 15.06 -15.94 5.77
N ASP A 39 14.54 -14.80 6.24
CA ASP A 39 15.26 -13.84 7.07
C ASP A 39 14.83 -13.94 8.55
N PRO A 40 15.72 -14.39 9.45
CA PRO A 40 15.45 -14.47 10.89
C PRO A 40 14.98 -13.15 11.52
N ALA A 41 15.46 -12.01 11.02
CA ALA A 41 15.09 -10.70 11.57
C ALA A 41 13.64 -10.33 11.23
N GLN A 42 13.17 -10.68 10.03
CA GLN A 42 11.79 -10.46 9.62
C GLN A 42 10.82 -11.36 10.37
N ILE A 43 11.18 -12.64 10.56
CA ILE A 43 10.40 -13.57 11.38
C ILE A 43 10.27 -13.05 12.82
N THR A 44 11.35 -12.53 13.38
CA THR A 44 11.36 -11.94 14.73
C THR A 44 10.49 -10.69 14.80
N ALA A 45 10.62 -9.76 13.85
CA ALA A 45 9.84 -8.52 13.84
C ALA A 45 8.33 -8.78 13.71
N VAL A 46 7.94 -9.73 12.86
CA VAL A 46 6.53 -10.11 12.68
C VAL A 46 6.00 -10.85 13.90
N ALA A 47 6.80 -11.71 14.54
CA ALA A 47 6.44 -12.34 15.80
C ALA A 47 6.23 -11.31 16.93
N GLU A 48 7.08 -10.28 17.03
CA GLU A 48 6.91 -9.19 18.01
C GLU A 48 5.65 -8.36 17.74
N ALA A 49 5.34 -8.09 16.48
CA ALA A 49 4.10 -7.42 16.10
C ALA A 49 2.87 -8.29 16.44
N ALA A 50 2.91 -9.59 16.14
CA ALA A 50 1.83 -10.52 16.45
C ALA A 50 1.59 -10.65 17.97
N LYS A 51 2.64 -10.60 18.79
CA LYS A 51 2.53 -10.61 20.26
C LYS A 51 1.82 -9.39 20.84
N LYS A 52 1.94 -8.22 20.19
CA LYS A 52 1.22 -7.00 20.62
C LYS A 52 -0.29 -7.11 20.40
N VAL A 53 -0.70 -7.92 19.42
CA VAL A 53 -2.11 -8.15 19.07
C VAL A 53 -2.68 -9.36 19.83
N PHE A 54 -1.88 -10.41 20.02
CA PHE A 54 -2.25 -11.66 20.68
C PHE A 54 -1.44 -11.87 21.96
N ALA A 55 -1.55 -10.94 22.90
CA ALA A 55 -0.76 -10.92 24.14
C ALA A 55 -0.91 -12.21 24.97
N ASP A 56 -2.11 -12.80 24.98
CA ASP A 56 -2.41 -14.04 25.72
C ASP A 56 -1.72 -15.29 25.12
N ASN A 57 -1.26 -15.21 23.86
CA ASN A 57 -0.57 -16.30 23.15
C ASN A 57 0.90 -16.01 22.88
N ALA A 58 1.47 -15.00 23.55
CA ALA A 58 2.80 -14.50 23.24
C ALA A 58 3.90 -15.58 23.32
N GLN A 59 3.79 -16.48 24.30
CA GLN A 59 4.75 -17.57 24.49
C GLN A 59 4.67 -18.64 23.38
N ALA A 60 3.48 -18.89 22.83
CA ALA A 60 3.29 -19.81 21.71
C ALA A 60 3.81 -19.21 20.40
N ILE A 61 3.63 -17.90 20.20
CA ILE A 61 4.16 -17.15 19.04
C ILE A 61 5.70 -17.11 19.09
N ASP A 62 6.30 -16.85 20.25
CA ASP A 62 7.76 -16.85 20.43
C ASP A 62 8.37 -18.22 20.15
N ALA A 63 7.76 -19.30 20.66
CA ALA A 63 8.23 -20.66 20.45
C ALA A 63 8.15 -21.07 18.97
N TYR A 64 7.09 -20.65 18.27
CA TYR A 64 6.89 -20.92 16.85
C TYR A 64 7.91 -20.18 15.97
N ALA A 65 8.08 -18.86 16.18
CA ALA A 65 9.05 -18.04 15.47
C ALA A 65 10.49 -18.52 15.70
N SER A 66 10.84 -18.88 16.94
CA SER A 66 12.18 -19.40 17.28
C SER A 66 12.48 -20.73 16.59
N GLY A 67 11.49 -21.60 16.41
CA GLY A 67 11.65 -22.86 15.69
C GLY A 67 11.95 -22.66 14.20
N LEU A 68 11.29 -21.70 13.57
CA LEU A 68 11.52 -21.33 12.17
C LEU A 68 12.90 -20.67 11.99
N ILE A 69 13.30 -19.79 12.90
CA ILE A 69 14.62 -19.16 12.89
C ILE A 69 15.74 -20.19 13.08
N ALA A 70 15.58 -21.13 14.03
CA ALA A 70 16.57 -22.19 14.26
C ALA A 70 16.73 -23.15 13.06
N ALA A 71 15.70 -23.30 12.24
CA ALA A 71 15.78 -24.07 11.00
C ALA A 71 16.52 -23.31 9.87
N LEU A 72 16.61 -21.98 9.95
CA LEU A 72 17.23 -21.11 8.95
C LEU A 72 18.69 -20.77 9.24
N THR A 73 19.15 -20.91 10.49
CA THR A 73 20.52 -20.53 10.90
C THR A 73 21.40 -21.76 11.15
N PRO A 74 22.43 -22.05 10.33
CA PRO A 74 23.47 -23.02 10.65
C PRO A 74 24.33 -22.54 11.85
N PRO A 75 24.92 -23.43 12.66
CA PRO A 75 25.77 -23.01 13.79
C PRO A 75 27.01 -22.25 13.31
N GLU A 76 27.18 -21.01 13.76
CA GLU A 76 28.25 -20.08 13.35
C GLU A 76 29.62 -20.44 14.00
N PRO A 77 30.75 -20.35 13.27
CA PRO A 77 32.09 -20.41 13.85
C PRO A 77 32.55 -19.05 14.40
N ALA A 78 33.48 -19.06 15.36
CA ALA A 78 33.90 -17.89 16.14
C ALA A 78 34.63 -16.78 15.34
N PRO A 79 34.60 -15.50 15.81
CA PRO A 79 35.07 -14.35 15.04
C PRO A 79 36.51 -13.92 15.36
N ASP A 80 37.24 -13.47 14.33
CA ASP A 80 38.45 -12.65 14.46
C ASP A 80 38.27 -11.27 13.76
N ALA A 81 38.13 -10.23 14.60
CA ALA A 81 38.90 -8.98 14.66
C ALA A 81 39.21 -8.08 13.42
N VAL A 82 38.58 -6.89 13.44
CA VAL A 82 39.03 -5.48 13.15
C VAL A 82 39.65 -5.04 11.80
N ALA A 83 39.15 -3.90 11.27
CA ALA A 83 39.87 -2.60 11.21
C ALA A 83 39.02 -1.44 10.63
N GLU A 84 39.48 -0.21 10.84
CA GLU A 84 38.76 1.07 11.00
C GLU A 84 38.41 1.91 9.74
N ALA A 85 37.47 2.82 10.00
CA ALA A 85 37.12 4.12 9.43
C ALA A 85 38.09 4.87 8.49
N GLY A 86 37.51 5.60 7.52
CA GLY A 86 38.16 6.76 6.90
C GLY A 86 37.36 7.49 5.80
N ALA A 87 37.11 8.77 6.06
CA ALA A 87 36.93 9.90 5.12
C ALA A 87 35.55 10.19 4.47
N VAL A 88 35.16 11.45 4.63
CA VAL A 88 34.03 12.16 4.03
C VAL A 88 34.50 12.79 2.72
N ALA A 89 33.72 12.68 1.64
CA ALA A 89 33.86 13.47 0.41
C ALA A 89 32.48 13.84 -0.12
N GLU A 90 32.39 15.05 -0.67
CA GLU A 90 31.20 15.84 -0.95
C GLU A 90 30.69 15.65 -2.39
N SER A 91 29.36 15.76 -2.53
CA SER A 91 28.57 16.14 -3.72
C SER A 91 28.75 15.38 -5.05
N GLU A 92 27.71 14.64 -5.42
CA GLU A 92 27.08 14.64 -6.75
C GLU A 92 25.63 14.14 -6.57
N VAL A 93 24.64 14.96 -6.93
CA VAL A 93 23.22 14.55 -7.01
C VAL A 93 23.07 13.84 -8.36
N PRO A 94 22.77 12.52 -8.40
CA PRO A 94 22.56 11.86 -9.67
C PRO A 94 21.15 12.18 -10.19
N GLU A 95 21.12 12.55 -11.47
CA GLU A 95 19.95 12.67 -12.33
C GLU A 95 18.95 11.52 -12.15
N SER A 96 17.68 11.87 -12.05
CA SER A 96 16.57 10.97 -12.35
C SER A 96 16.58 10.67 -13.85
N GLY A 97 17.00 9.46 -14.21
CA GLY A 97 16.94 8.90 -15.55
C GLY A 97 17.35 7.43 -15.47
N ASP A 98 16.39 6.54 -15.68
CA ASP A 98 16.43 5.07 -15.65
C ASP A 98 17.83 4.39 -15.75
N ALA A 99 18.28 3.73 -14.67
CA ALA A 99 18.80 2.33 -14.62
C ALA A 99 19.73 2.06 -13.41
N ASP A 100 19.54 0.88 -12.79
CA ASP A 100 20.46 0.15 -11.91
C ASP A 100 20.97 0.84 -10.62
N ALA A 101 20.09 0.96 -9.64
CA ALA A 101 20.52 1.06 -8.24
C ALA A 101 20.95 -0.32 -7.72
N GLN A 102 22.26 -0.47 -7.48
CA GLN A 102 22.82 -1.63 -6.78
C GLN A 102 22.16 -1.78 -5.39
N TYR A 103 21.67 -3.00 -5.17
CA TYR A 103 20.86 -3.46 -4.05
C TYR A 103 21.39 -3.05 -2.68
N GLY A 104 20.66 -2.13 -2.03
CA GLY A 104 20.67 -1.96 -0.57
C GLY A 104 19.73 -2.95 0.09
N VAL A 105 20.09 -3.45 1.27
CA VAL A 105 19.42 -4.49 2.10
C VAL A 105 17.95 -4.22 2.49
N PHE A 106 17.33 -3.15 1.99
CA PHE A 106 15.91 -2.80 2.20
C PHE A 106 15.15 -2.46 0.91
N ALA A 107 15.71 -2.73 -0.28
CA ALA A 107 14.97 -2.57 -1.52
C ALA A 107 13.96 -3.72 -1.68
N PHE A 108 12.65 -3.40 -1.65
CA PHE A 108 11.62 -4.29 -2.20
C PHE A 108 11.67 -4.24 -3.72
N SER A 109 12.85 -4.53 -4.29
CA SER A 109 13.04 -4.64 -5.73
C SER A 109 12.16 -5.80 -6.21
N PRO A 110 11.22 -5.55 -7.15
CA PRO A 110 11.25 -4.48 -8.17
C PRO A 110 10.14 -3.41 -8.07
N TRP A 111 9.67 -3.03 -6.88
CA TRP A 111 8.65 -1.98 -6.71
C TRP A 111 9.27 -0.66 -6.24
N ASP A 112 8.88 0.44 -6.89
CA ASP A 112 9.05 1.80 -6.40
C ASP A 112 7.72 2.22 -5.77
N GLY A 113 7.73 2.73 -4.54
CA GLY A 113 6.49 3.20 -3.96
C GLY A 113 6.64 4.05 -2.73
N LYS A 114 5.49 4.47 -2.21
CA LYS A 114 5.37 5.26 -0.98
C LYS A 114 4.25 4.74 -0.10
N ILE A 115 4.50 4.73 1.20
CA ILE A 115 3.48 4.55 2.25
C ILE A 115 3.37 5.85 3.02
N ALA A 116 2.15 6.37 3.19
CA ALA A 116 1.94 7.63 3.89
C ALA A 116 0.93 7.51 5.03
N ALA A 117 1.24 8.15 6.15
CA ALA A 117 0.25 8.48 7.17
C ALA A 117 -0.40 9.83 6.83
N SER A 118 -1.70 9.98 7.06
CA SER A 118 -2.43 11.17 6.65
C SER A 118 -3.50 11.62 7.64
N ALA A 119 -3.78 12.92 7.63
CA ALA A 119 -4.93 13.53 8.27
C ALA A 119 -5.86 14.06 7.17
N VAL A 120 -7.15 13.83 7.34
CA VAL A 120 -8.18 14.07 6.31
C VAL A 120 -9.27 14.92 6.90
N VAL A 121 -9.66 15.96 6.17
CA VAL A 121 -10.86 16.74 6.40
C VAL A 121 -11.71 16.65 5.15
N ALA A 122 -12.90 16.06 5.26
CA ALA A 122 -13.84 15.99 4.16
C ALA A 122 -15.09 16.81 4.47
N ASN A 123 -15.57 17.53 3.46
CA ASN A 123 -16.79 18.33 3.50
C ASN A 123 -17.71 17.91 2.36
N GLY A 124 -19.02 18.07 2.54
CA GLY A 124 -20.00 17.71 1.53
C GLY A 124 -21.24 17.15 2.21
N ASN A 125 -21.50 15.86 1.98
CA ASN A 125 -22.60 15.13 2.61
C ASN A 125 -22.53 15.13 4.16
N SER A 126 -21.32 15.05 4.72
CA SER A 126 -21.04 15.19 6.15
C SER A 126 -19.71 15.91 6.38
N GLU A 127 -19.52 16.48 7.57
CA GLU A 127 -18.23 17.02 8.00
C GLU A 127 -17.43 15.94 8.72
N ASN A 128 -16.32 15.53 8.10
CA ASN A 128 -15.54 14.38 8.54
C ASN A 128 -14.12 14.77 8.90
N VAL A 129 -13.63 14.23 10.00
CA VAL A 129 -12.21 14.25 10.34
C VAL A 129 -11.74 12.82 10.53
N ALA A 130 -10.71 12.44 9.78
CA ALA A 130 -10.15 11.10 9.79
C ALA A 130 -8.62 11.12 9.80
N ILE A 131 -8.07 10.00 10.25
CA ILE A 131 -6.67 9.66 10.02
C ILE A 131 -6.64 8.49 9.04
N GLY A 132 -5.58 8.38 8.26
CA GLY A 132 -5.52 7.31 7.27
C GLY A 132 -4.12 6.94 6.82
N VAL A 133 -4.08 5.83 6.10
CA VAL A 133 -2.89 5.29 5.44
C VAL A 133 -3.11 5.33 3.93
N LEU A 134 -2.09 5.73 3.19
CA LEU A 134 -2.02 5.68 1.74
C LEU A 134 -0.89 4.75 1.32
N VAL A 135 -1.12 4.01 0.25
CA VAL A 135 -0.12 3.22 -0.45
C VAL A 135 -0.20 3.58 -1.93
N ASP A 136 0.94 3.88 -2.53
CA ASP A 136 1.08 4.08 -3.97
C ASP A 136 2.36 3.35 -4.39
N ALA A 137 2.24 2.37 -5.29
CA ALA A 137 3.35 1.53 -5.69
C ALA A 137 3.28 1.26 -7.19
N ARG A 138 4.43 1.35 -7.84
CA ARG A 138 4.61 1.07 -9.25
C ARG A 138 5.73 0.04 -9.44
N ARG A 139 5.53 -0.88 -10.38
CA ARG A 139 6.56 -1.82 -10.82
C ARG A 139 6.57 -1.87 -12.33
N GLU A 140 7.75 -1.68 -12.90
CA GLU A 140 7.98 -1.89 -14.32
C GLU A 140 8.57 -3.29 -14.55
N ALA A 141 8.06 -3.96 -15.59
CA ALA A 141 8.41 -5.34 -15.92
C ALA A 141 8.41 -5.50 -17.46
N GLY A 142 9.49 -5.07 -18.09
CA GLY A 142 9.58 -4.99 -19.55
C GLY A 142 8.56 -3.98 -20.10
N ASP A 143 7.74 -4.40 -21.06
CA ASP A 143 6.70 -3.55 -21.64
C ASP A 143 5.50 -3.32 -20.70
N PHE A 144 5.46 -3.98 -19.54
CA PHE A 144 4.36 -3.87 -18.59
C PHE A 144 4.69 -2.93 -17.44
N ALA A 145 3.72 -2.11 -17.03
CA ALA A 145 3.77 -1.39 -15.77
C ALA A 145 2.57 -1.75 -14.88
N HIS A 146 2.87 -2.13 -13.65
CA HIS A 146 1.89 -2.44 -12.62
C HIS A 146 1.77 -1.23 -11.70
N ASN A 147 0.57 -0.70 -11.53
CA ASN A 147 0.29 0.41 -10.63
C ASN A 147 -0.71 -0.04 -9.57
N VAL A 148 -0.41 0.20 -8.31
CA VAL A 148 -1.24 -0.15 -7.16
C VAL A 148 -1.42 1.10 -6.31
N LYS A 149 -2.67 1.50 -6.09
CA LYS A 149 -3.03 2.57 -5.16
C LYS A 149 -3.99 2.01 -4.11
N ALA A 150 -3.78 2.30 -2.85
CA ALA A 150 -4.72 1.94 -1.79
C ALA A 150 -4.80 3.03 -0.73
N ASN A 151 -5.96 3.18 -0.12
CA ASN A 151 -6.18 4.08 1.01
C ASN A 151 -7.07 3.44 2.06
N PHE A 152 -6.84 3.79 3.31
CA PHE A 152 -7.71 3.45 4.43
C PHE A 152 -7.78 4.65 5.37
N ASP A 153 -8.98 5.18 5.57
CA ASP A 153 -9.27 6.32 6.43
C ASP A 153 -10.24 5.86 7.52
N THR A 154 -9.95 6.20 8.77
CA THR A 154 -10.82 5.94 9.93
C THR A 154 -11.01 7.20 10.75
N GLY A 155 -12.25 7.49 11.14
CA GLY A 155 -12.55 8.79 11.71
C GLY A 155 -13.95 8.95 12.27
N ARG A 156 -14.36 10.22 12.33
CA ARG A 156 -15.66 10.64 12.84
C ARG A 156 -16.42 11.44 11.77
N SER A 157 -17.73 11.26 11.71
CA SER A 157 -18.68 12.04 10.91
C SER A 157 -19.84 12.45 11.80
N ASP A 158 -20.24 13.72 11.82
CA ASP A 158 -21.48 14.20 12.45
C ASP A 158 -21.73 13.64 13.89
N GLY A 159 -20.66 13.44 14.66
CA GLY A 159 -20.70 12.92 16.04
C GLY A 159 -20.65 11.38 16.18
N VAL A 160 -20.75 10.63 15.08
CA VAL A 160 -20.56 9.17 15.01
C VAL A 160 -19.07 8.84 14.92
N GLN A 161 -18.59 7.91 15.74
CA GLN A 161 -17.19 7.47 15.75
C GLN A 161 -16.99 6.16 14.98
N ASN A 162 -15.76 5.97 14.48
CA ASN A 162 -15.27 4.75 13.85
C ASN A 162 -15.83 4.45 12.46
N LEU A 163 -16.20 5.50 11.71
CA LEU A 163 -16.50 5.33 10.28
C LEU A 163 -15.23 5.10 9.49
N LYS A 164 -15.35 4.31 8.42
CA LYS A 164 -14.24 3.90 7.58
C LYS A 164 -14.51 4.23 6.12
N ARG A 165 -13.45 4.67 5.44
CA ARG A 165 -13.39 4.75 3.98
C ARG A 165 -12.15 4.02 3.56
N TRP A 166 -12.28 3.11 2.61
CA TRP A 166 -11.12 2.45 2.05
C TRP A 166 -11.29 2.23 0.57
N GLY A 167 -10.17 2.20 -0.13
CA GLY A 167 -10.13 2.04 -1.56
C GLY A 167 -8.87 1.30 -1.98
N ALA A 168 -8.99 0.58 -3.08
CA ALA A 168 -7.88 -0.08 -3.73
C ALA A 168 -8.08 0.02 -5.24
N ALA A 169 -7.01 0.34 -5.97
CA ALA A 169 -7.00 0.36 -7.42
C ALA A 169 -5.74 -0.35 -7.92
N TYR A 170 -5.92 -1.18 -8.93
CA TYR A 170 -4.86 -1.80 -9.69
C TYR A 170 -5.01 -1.44 -11.16
N GLN A 171 -3.91 -1.03 -11.78
CA GLN A 171 -3.85 -0.78 -13.20
C GLN A 171 -2.62 -1.45 -13.82
N LEU A 172 -2.85 -2.21 -14.88
CA LEU A 172 -1.82 -2.81 -15.71
C LEU A 172 -1.73 -2.02 -17.00
N ASP A 173 -0.57 -1.42 -17.26
CA ASP A 173 -0.26 -0.76 -18.52
C ASP A 173 0.58 -1.72 -19.38
N TYR A 174 0.27 -1.78 -20.68
CA TYR A 174 1.09 -2.43 -21.70
C TYR A 174 1.56 -1.36 -22.69
N ASN A 175 2.84 -1.03 -22.64
CA ASN A 175 3.48 0.02 -23.42
C ASN A 175 3.78 -0.48 -24.83
N PHE A 176 3.07 0.05 -25.83
CA PHE A 176 3.36 -0.24 -27.25
C PHE A 176 4.54 0.57 -27.79
N SER A 177 4.83 1.69 -27.13
CA SER A 177 5.89 2.65 -27.44
C SER A 177 6.19 3.47 -26.18
N ASP A 178 7.23 4.30 -26.22
CA ASP A 178 7.62 5.16 -25.10
C ASP A 178 6.51 6.08 -24.58
N ARG A 179 5.50 6.37 -25.41
CA ARG A 179 4.43 7.34 -25.11
C ARG A 179 3.02 6.79 -25.20
N THR A 180 2.80 5.60 -25.74
CA THR A 180 1.45 5.07 -25.97
C THR A 180 1.33 3.69 -25.37
N TYR A 181 0.25 3.47 -24.62
CA TYR A 181 0.00 2.24 -23.90
C TYR A 181 -1.49 1.86 -23.96
N ALA A 182 -1.76 0.57 -23.76
CA ALA A 182 -3.09 0.10 -23.38
C ALA A 182 -3.10 -0.10 -21.87
N PHE A 183 -4.25 0.11 -21.24
CA PHE A 183 -4.40 -0.14 -19.82
C PHE A 183 -5.57 -1.08 -19.54
N GLY A 184 -5.47 -1.85 -18.46
CA GLY A 184 -6.56 -2.54 -17.79
C GLY A 184 -6.61 -2.09 -16.34
N ARG A 185 -7.78 -1.66 -15.86
CA ARG A 185 -7.97 -1.07 -14.54
C ARG A 185 -9.05 -1.79 -13.76
N LEU A 186 -8.77 -2.07 -12.49
CA LEU A 186 -9.71 -2.51 -11.48
C LEU A 186 -9.66 -1.53 -10.32
N SER A 187 -10.80 -1.09 -9.81
CA SER A 187 -10.84 -0.33 -8.57
C SER A 187 -12.04 -0.70 -7.71
N TYR A 188 -11.84 -0.67 -6.41
CA TYR A 188 -12.83 -0.87 -5.38
C TYR A 188 -12.77 0.30 -4.41
N ILE A 189 -13.93 0.84 -4.03
CA ILE A 189 -14.05 1.88 -3.01
C ILE A 189 -15.25 1.55 -2.13
N GLU A 190 -15.08 1.65 -0.82
CA GLU A 190 -16.13 1.57 0.18
C GLU A 190 -16.02 2.80 1.08
N ASP A 191 -17.13 3.45 1.35
CA ASP A 191 -17.15 4.76 1.98
C ASP A 191 -18.35 4.90 2.92
N GLU A 192 -18.15 4.45 4.16
CA GLU A 192 -19.15 4.56 5.22
C GLU A 192 -19.42 6.03 5.59
N PHE A 193 -18.51 6.97 5.29
CA PHE A 193 -18.70 8.39 5.58
C PHE A 193 -19.73 9.07 4.68
N SER A 194 -19.93 8.55 3.47
CA SER A 194 -20.93 9.06 2.52
C SER A 194 -22.17 8.17 2.41
N GLY A 195 -22.23 7.08 3.20
CA GLY A 195 -23.32 6.11 3.19
C GLY A 195 -23.33 5.20 1.95
N PHE A 196 -22.22 5.13 1.22
CA PHE A 196 -22.05 4.20 0.10
C PHE A 196 -21.59 2.83 0.61
N ASP A 197 -22.30 1.76 0.25
CA ASP A 197 -21.89 0.38 0.57
C ASP A 197 -20.56 0.03 -0.11
N TYR A 198 -20.48 0.03 -1.45
CA TYR A 198 -19.22 -0.10 -2.19
C TYR A 198 -19.41 0.24 -3.68
N ARG A 199 -18.30 0.51 -4.39
CA ARG A 199 -18.25 0.69 -5.84
C ARG A 199 -17.07 -0.08 -6.39
N LEU A 200 -17.36 -0.99 -7.32
CA LEU A 200 -16.33 -1.71 -8.07
C LEU A 200 -16.37 -1.24 -9.53
N PHE A 201 -15.21 -0.94 -10.08
CA PHE A 201 -15.04 -0.55 -11.47
C PHE A 201 -14.02 -1.48 -12.12
N ALA A 202 -14.33 -1.92 -13.35
CA ALA A 202 -13.42 -2.66 -14.19
C ALA A 202 -13.47 -2.07 -15.59
N GLY A 203 -12.33 -1.64 -16.13
CA GLY A 203 -12.27 -1.00 -17.44
C GLY A 203 -10.95 -1.26 -18.15
N ALA A 204 -10.92 -0.97 -19.44
CA ALA A 204 -9.70 -1.06 -20.24
C ALA A 204 -9.76 -0.02 -21.34
N GLY A 205 -8.60 0.44 -21.80
CA GLY A 205 -8.54 1.51 -22.79
C GLY A 205 -7.15 1.77 -23.31
N LEU A 206 -6.97 2.96 -23.87
CA LEU A 206 -5.71 3.45 -24.41
C LEU A 206 -5.32 4.74 -23.70
N GLY A 207 -4.02 4.91 -23.50
CA GLY A 207 -3.44 6.12 -22.95
C GLY A 207 -2.27 6.62 -23.78
N HIS A 208 -2.03 7.94 -23.71
CA HIS A 208 -0.95 8.60 -24.41
C HIS A 208 -0.31 9.69 -23.54
N PHE A 209 1.01 9.68 -23.46
CA PHE A 209 1.82 10.76 -22.89
C PHE A 209 2.02 11.84 -23.95
N TYR A 210 1.42 13.00 -23.73
CA TYR A 210 1.66 14.20 -24.54
C TYR A 210 2.98 14.88 -24.15
N PHE A 211 3.31 14.87 -22.85
CA PHE A 211 4.62 15.21 -22.33
C PHE A 211 5.14 14.06 -21.47
N LYS A 212 6.42 13.72 -21.65
CA LYS A 212 7.12 12.70 -20.88
C LYS A 212 8.58 13.11 -20.77
N SER A 213 8.93 13.70 -19.65
CA SER A 213 10.30 13.98 -19.20
C SER A 213 10.34 13.90 -17.66
N ASP A 214 11.53 13.97 -17.09
CA ASP A 214 11.72 13.93 -15.63
C ASP A 214 11.12 15.15 -14.93
N GLU A 215 11.07 16.29 -15.62
CA GLU A 215 10.49 17.53 -15.10
C GLU A 215 8.97 17.60 -15.29
N LEU A 216 8.44 17.10 -16.40
CA LEU A 216 7.02 17.23 -16.75
C LEU A 216 6.50 15.96 -17.44
N SER A 217 5.52 15.35 -16.80
CA SER A 217 4.70 14.27 -17.33
C SER A 217 3.27 14.79 -17.51
N TRP A 218 2.68 14.55 -18.68
CA TRP A 218 1.25 14.74 -18.91
C TRP A 218 0.72 13.63 -19.79
N LYS A 219 -0.23 12.86 -19.27
CA LYS A 219 -0.89 11.79 -20.00
C LYS A 219 -2.40 11.92 -19.94
N VAL A 220 -3.05 11.41 -20.98
CA VAL A 220 -4.50 11.23 -21.02
C VAL A 220 -4.78 9.79 -21.38
N GLU A 221 -5.76 9.20 -20.71
CA GLU A 221 -6.25 7.86 -20.99
C GLU A 221 -7.77 7.85 -21.05
N ALA A 222 -8.32 6.95 -21.87
CA ALA A 222 -9.75 6.77 -21.99
C ALA A 222 -10.10 5.35 -22.44
N GLY A 223 -11.26 4.85 -21.99
CA GLY A 223 -11.72 3.52 -22.37
C GLY A 223 -13.10 3.16 -21.81
N PRO A 224 -13.74 2.13 -22.36
CA PRO A 224 -14.95 1.56 -21.79
C PRO A 224 -14.67 0.77 -20.51
N GLY A 225 -15.69 0.61 -19.69
CA GLY A 225 -15.67 -0.21 -18.50
C GLY A 225 -17.07 -0.58 -18.02
N TYR A 226 -17.10 -1.21 -16.86
CA TYR A 226 -18.31 -1.55 -16.13
C TYR A 226 -18.16 -1.13 -14.68
N GLN A 227 -19.20 -0.49 -14.16
CA GLN A 227 -19.32 -0.12 -12.76
C GLN A 227 -20.39 -0.99 -12.09
N TYR A 228 -20.07 -1.44 -10.89
CA TYR A 228 -20.94 -2.22 -10.01
C TYR A 228 -21.09 -1.43 -8.71
N SER A 229 -22.33 -1.10 -8.36
CA SER A 229 -22.64 -0.40 -7.10
C SER A 229 -24.00 -0.84 -6.55
N PRO A 230 -24.14 -1.01 -5.23
CA PRO A 230 -25.44 -1.23 -4.59
C PRO A 230 -26.36 -0.02 -4.75
N ILE A 231 -27.66 -0.28 -4.83
CA ILE A 231 -28.71 0.73 -4.69
C ILE A 231 -29.08 0.78 -3.20
N ASP A 232 -28.81 1.94 -2.57
CA ASP A 232 -28.80 2.21 -1.12
C ASP A 232 -29.81 1.37 -0.30
N ASP A 233 -31.12 1.45 -0.57
CA ASP A 233 -32.14 0.87 0.32
C ASP A 233 -32.61 -0.56 -0.04
N THR A 234 -32.33 -1.06 -1.25
CA THR A 234 -32.87 -2.35 -1.71
C THR A 234 -31.83 -3.46 -1.78
N ARG A 235 -30.54 -3.13 -1.62
CA ARG A 235 -29.40 -4.01 -1.93
C ARG A 235 -29.45 -4.58 -3.36
N ALA A 236 -30.25 -3.99 -4.24
CA ALA A 236 -30.22 -4.33 -5.66
C ALA A 236 -28.88 -3.86 -6.23
N ILE A 237 -28.23 -4.72 -7.01
CA ILE A 237 -26.93 -4.40 -7.61
C ILE A 237 -27.19 -3.69 -8.93
N SER A 238 -26.73 -2.44 -9.07
CA SER A 238 -26.65 -1.78 -10.37
C SER A 238 -25.40 -2.26 -11.11
N LYS A 239 -25.57 -2.61 -12.38
CA LYS A 239 -24.50 -2.94 -13.32
C LYS A 239 -24.59 -1.98 -14.48
N GLU A 240 -23.65 -1.06 -14.55
CA GLU A 240 -23.70 0.04 -15.49
C GLU A 240 -22.52 -0.05 -16.44
N PHE A 241 -22.81 0.06 -17.74
CA PHE A 241 -21.77 0.37 -18.70
C PHE A 241 -21.20 1.75 -18.35
N ALA A 242 -19.88 1.84 -18.31
CA ALA A 242 -19.15 3.04 -17.97
C ALA A 242 -18.24 3.45 -19.13
N MET A 243 -18.10 4.76 -19.34
CA MET A 243 -16.96 5.31 -20.06
C MET A 243 -16.06 5.98 -19.02
N TYR A 244 -14.76 5.74 -19.12
CA TYR A 244 -13.76 6.33 -18.25
C TYR A 244 -12.80 7.18 -19.06
N ALA A 245 -12.44 8.34 -18.54
CA ALA A 245 -11.31 9.11 -19.02
C ALA A 245 -10.57 9.75 -17.84
N ALA A 246 -9.26 9.85 -17.96
CA ALA A 246 -8.41 10.53 -17.00
C ALA A 246 -7.33 11.36 -17.70
N SER A 247 -6.91 12.42 -17.04
CA SER A 247 -5.76 13.26 -17.39
C SER A 247 -4.93 13.41 -16.13
N GLU A 248 -3.67 13.00 -16.18
CA GLU A 248 -2.74 13.07 -15.05
C GLU A 248 -1.55 13.93 -15.48
N THR A 249 -1.22 14.91 -14.65
CA THR A 249 -0.08 15.81 -14.85
C THR A 249 0.82 15.77 -13.63
N ASP A 250 2.08 15.44 -13.84
CA ASP A 250 3.15 15.50 -12.86
C ASP A 250 4.14 16.60 -13.25
N TRP A 251 4.34 17.59 -12.39
CA TRP A 251 5.28 18.67 -12.64
C TRP A 251 6.25 18.83 -11.47
N VAL A 252 7.52 18.55 -11.72
CA VAL A 252 8.62 18.88 -10.81
C VAL A 252 8.92 20.37 -10.97
N ILE A 253 8.38 21.19 -10.07
CA ILE A 253 8.56 22.66 -10.10
C ILE A 253 10.03 23.00 -9.86
N ARG A 254 10.66 22.26 -8.94
CA ARG A 254 12.09 22.30 -8.62
C ARG A 254 12.45 21.02 -7.87
N GLU A 255 13.74 20.80 -7.65
CA GLU A 255 14.22 19.68 -6.85
C GLU A 255 13.50 19.60 -5.49
N GLY A 256 12.97 18.41 -5.20
CA GLY A 256 12.21 18.16 -3.97
C GLY A 256 10.85 18.85 -3.89
N LEU A 257 10.29 19.41 -4.98
CA LEU A 257 8.94 19.98 -4.99
C LEU A 257 8.17 19.58 -6.26
N LYS A 258 7.16 18.73 -6.08
CA LYS A 258 6.31 18.19 -7.14
C LYS A 258 4.87 18.68 -6.98
N LEU A 259 4.26 19.12 -8.09
CA LEU A 259 2.83 19.37 -8.21
C LEU A 259 2.20 18.26 -9.05
N GLU A 260 1.10 17.71 -8.56
CA GLU A 260 0.31 16.68 -9.23
C GLU A 260 -1.10 17.24 -9.48
N GLN A 261 -1.61 17.06 -10.68
CA GLN A 261 -2.97 17.42 -11.05
C GLN A 261 -3.61 16.27 -11.80
N ASP A 262 -4.53 15.59 -11.12
CA ASP A 262 -5.27 14.47 -11.68
C ASP A 262 -6.71 14.89 -11.91
N PHE A 263 -7.22 14.63 -13.10
CA PHE A 263 -8.62 14.78 -13.45
C PHE A 263 -9.14 13.44 -13.96
N SER A 264 -10.27 12.99 -13.45
CA SER A 264 -10.94 11.80 -13.98
C SER A 264 -12.43 12.00 -14.07
N VAL A 265 -13.03 11.28 -14.99
CA VAL A 265 -14.46 11.27 -15.21
C VAL A 265 -14.91 9.86 -15.56
N THR A 266 -15.96 9.42 -14.87
CA THR A 266 -16.63 8.15 -15.09
C THR A 266 -18.06 8.46 -15.47
N TRP A 267 -18.40 8.26 -16.73
CA TRP A 267 -19.75 8.40 -17.25
C TRP A 267 -20.47 7.08 -17.16
N THR A 268 -21.48 7.00 -16.31
CA THR A 268 -22.45 5.92 -16.23
C THR A 268 -23.86 6.46 -16.49
N SER A 269 -24.85 5.59 -16.70
CA SER A 269 -26.25 5.99 -16.79
C SER A 269 -26.99 5.46 -15.57
N PRO A 270 -27.58 6.32 -14.72
CA PRO A 270 -27.83 7.76 -14.90
C PRO A 270 -26.74 8.72 -14.38
N THR A 271 -25.74 8.24 -13.64
CA THR A 271 -24.84 9.11 -12.88
C THR A 271 -23.49 9.31 -13.58
N THR A 272 -22.98 10.54 -13.60
CA THR A 272 -21.59 10.82 -14.02
C THR A 272 -20.82 11.34 -12.82
N THR A 273 -19.65 10.76 -12.55
CA THR A 273 -18.75 11.17 -11.48
C THR A 273 -17.53 11.86 -12.08
N LEU A 274 -17.24 13.08 -11.63
CA LEU A 274 -16.03 13.83 -11.95
C LEU A 274 -15.18 13.93 -10.69
N THR A 275 -13.87 13.75 -10.82
CA THR A 275 -12.92 13.90 -9.72
C THR A 275 -11.74 14.73 -10.19
N SER A 276 -11.36 15.72 -9.38
CA SER A 276 -10.18 16.54 -9.58
C SER A 276 -9.34 16.51 -8.31
N LEU A 277 -8.09 16.08 -8.39
CA LEU A 277 -7.13 16.11 -7.30
C LEU A 277 -5.99 17.04 -7.67
N THR A 278 -5.74 18.03 -6.83
CA THR A 278 -4.53 18.86 -6.88
C THR A 278 -3.68 18.52 -5.66
N ALA A 279 -2.46 18.04 -5.85
CA ALA A 279 -1.55 17.71 -4.76
C ALA A 279 -0.19 18.38 -4.91
N LEU A 280 0.37 18.82 -3.79
CA LEU A 280 1.71 19.37 -3.70
C LEU A 280 2.51 18.52 -2.73
N THR A 281 3.63 17.99 -3.20
CA THR A 281 4.54 17.12 -2.43
C THR A 281 5.91 17.76 -2.33
N ALA A 282 6.43 17.86 -1.11
CA ALA A 282 7.76 18.37 -0.82
C ALA A 282 8.62 17.26 -0.20
N ALA A 283 9.79 17.00 -0.79
CA ALA A 283 10.80 16.13 -0.21
C ALA A 283 11.42 16.80 1.03
N ILE A 284 11.51 16.05 2.12
CA ILE A 284 12.19 16.45 3.35
C ILE A 284 13.56 15.79 3.41
N THR A 285 13.60 14.50 3.05
CA THR A 285 14.81 13.71 2.88
C THR A 285 14.71 12.91 1.58
N GLN A 286 15.71 12.07 1.29
CA GLN A 286 15.66 11.17 0.13
C GLN A 286 14.51 10.15 0.18
N THR A 287 14.06 9.78 1.39
CA THR A 287 13.00 8.78 1.58
C THR A 287 11.75 9.36 2.23
N ILE A 288 11.79 10.56 2.80
CA ILE A 288 10.65 11.17 3.50
C ILE A 288 10.15 12.38 2.73
N SER A 289 8.84 12.43 2.49
CA SER A 289 8.18 13.59 1.88
C SER A 289 6.92 13.98 2.64
N ALA A 290 6.58 15.26 2.65
CA ALA A 290 5.28 15.74 3.12
C ALA A 290 4.42 16.17 1.93
N GLY A 291 3.13 15.86 1.99
CA GLY A 291 2.19 16.16 0.93
C GLY A 291 0.94 16.87 1.45
N MET A 292 0.37 17.73 0.61
CA MET A 292 -0.97 18.30 0.80
C MET A 292 -1.77 18.13 -0.49
N GLY A 293 -2.96 17.55 -0.40
CA GLY A 293 -3.84 17.28 -1.53
C GLY A 293 -5.24 17.84 -1.30
N TYR A 294 -5.86 18.36 -2.35
CA TYR A 294 -7.23 18.83 -2.36
C TYR A 294 -7.99 18.13 -3.49
N GLU A 295 -8.93 17.28 -3.11
CA GLU A 295 -9.81 16.54 -4.01
C GLU A 295 -11.19 17.21 -4.05
N VAL A 296 -11.73 17.37 -5.25
CA VAL A 296 -13.13 17.76 -5.50
C VAL A 296 -13.78 16.64 -6.29
N ARG A 297 -14.86 16.09 -5.74
CA ARG A 297 -15.69 15.08 -6.40
C ARG A 297 -17.07 15.67 -6.68
N TYR A 298 -17.52 15.53 -7.91
CA TYR A 298 -18.83 15.98 -8.35
C TYR A 298 -19.63 14.83 -8.97
N GLU A 299 -20.85 14.61 -8.51
CA GLU A 299 -21.77 13.61 -9.07
C GLU A 299 -23.01 14.30 -9.66
N THR A 300 -23.35 14.01 -10.92
CA THR A 300 -24.48 14.65 -11.60
C THR A 300 -25.83 14.20 -11.05
N ASN A 301 -25.94 12.95 -10.63
CA ASN A 301 -27.16 12.35 -10.09
C ASN A 301 -26.81 11.52 -8.85
N PRO A 302 -26.48 12.17 -7.73
CA PRO A 302 -26.26 11.46 -6.48
C PRO A 302 -27.59 10.89 -5.97
N PRO A 303 -27.57 9.85 -5.13
CA PRO A 303 -28.78 9.35 -4.47
C PRO A 303 -29.54 10.43 -3.70
N ASP A 304 -30.82 10.17 -3.43
CA ASP A 304 -31.70 11.12 -2.76
C ASP A 304 -31.10 11.64 -1.44
N LEU A 305 -31.31 12.92 -1.16
CA LEU A 305 -30.80 13.64 0.03
C LEU A 305 -29.28 13.87 0.07
N ARG A 306 -28.52 13.47 -0.96
CA ARG A 306 -27.08 13.76 -1.06
C ARG A 306 -26.77 15.03 -1.86
N LYS A 307 -25.68 15.69 -1.50
CA LYS A 307 -25.11 16.83 -2.23
C LYS A 307 -24.36 16.34 -3.48
N HIS A 308 -24.36 17.17 -4.51
CA HIS A 308 -23.65 16.91 -5.74
C HIS A 308 -22.13 17.03 -5.63
N THR A 309 -21.61 17.77 -4.64
CA THR A 309 -20.18 18.06 -4.51
C THR A 309 -19.68 17.67 -3.13
N ASP A 310 -18.62 16.86 -3.12
CA ASP A 310 -17.80 16.57 -1.95
C ASP A 310 -16.39 17.12 -2.17
N THR A 311 -15.75 17.57 -1.09
CA THR A 311 -14.36 18.03 -1.10
C THR A 311 -13.57 17.35 -0.01
N VAL A 312 -12.31 16.99 -0.30
CA VAL A 312 -11.41 16.35 0.67
C VAL A 312 -10.08 17.09 0.67
N LEU A 313 -9.73 17.64 1.83
CA LEU A 313 -8.38 18.14 2.10
C LEU A 313 -7.61 17.05 2.84
N ARG A 314 -6.42 16.71 2.33
CA ARG A 314 -5.54 15.70 2.93
C ARG A 314 -4.16 16.28 3.15
N ALA A 315 -3.62 16.13 4.35
CA ALA A 315 -2.22 16.33 4.64
C ALA A 315 -1.58 14.97 4.95
N ASN A 316 -0.36 14.72 4.48
CA ASN A 316 0.30 13.43 4.67
C ASN A 316 1.82 13.56 4.86
N LEU A 317 2.39 12.52 5.48
CA LEU A 317 3.82 12.28 5.56
C LEU A 317 4.08 10.88 5.02
N ALA A 318 4.90 10.79 3.98
CA ALA A 318 5.18 9.57 3.24
C ALA A 318 6.63 9.13 3.39
N VAL A 319 6.82 7.81 3.38
CA VAL A 319 8.12 7.14 3.28
C VAL A 319 8.15 6.40 1.95
N GLY A 320 9.14 6.71 1.12
CA GLY A 320 9.46 6.01 -0.13
C GLY A 320 10.30 4.76 0.11
N PHE A 321 10.14 3.75 -0.74
CA PHE A 321 10.86 2.47 -0.71
C PHE A 321 11.16 1.97 -2.12
#